data_AF-A0A3D4DGI5-F1
#
_entry.id   AF-A0A3D4DGI5-F1
#
_cell.length_a   1.000
_cell.length_b   1.000
_cell.length_c   1.000
_cell.angle_alpha   90.00
_cell.angle_beta   90.00
_cell.angle_gamma   90.00
#
_symmetry.space_group_name_H-M   'P 1'
#
loop_
_entity.id
_entity.type
_entity.pdbx_description
1 polymer ?
#
loop_
_entity_poly.entity_id
_entity_poly.type
_entity_poly.pdbx_seq_one_letter_code
_entity_poly.pdbx_strand_id
1 'polypeptide(L)'
;MEQISKKKKVTILGIGLWELLSYFILYSIAGFFVETIFAIVRYGVFESRQSFVYGPFCSIYGLGAIIMIIFLQYFKKNRITLFFGGFVIGSITEYLVSLIGELILHVKWWDYSNLPLNINGRICFYYSIFWGILAIFLMKAIQPQVRKFMALILRKFNLSTIRTIILVLTIFIAIDCIISAYAINMFRIRMIAINDLNVAHKDEIIELNLKLNKSKIHSFLIHYFFNDKKMIRTYPNLKQEKLDGTIVYFKDLLPDIKPYYYKFVAKDFYK
;
A
#
# COMPACT_ATOMS: atom_id res chain seq x y z
N MET A 1 -45.26 19.80 13.36
CA MET A 1 -44.83 18.43 12.96
C MET A 1 -43.47 18.55 12.31
N GLU A 2 -42.41 18.45 13.10
CA GLU A 2 -41.03 18.57 12.62
C GLU A 2 -40.58 17.20 12.12
N GLN A 3 -40.63 16.99 10.81
CA GLN A 3 -39.98 15.83 10.19
C GLN A 3 -38.47 16.01 10.32
N ILE A 4 -37.90 15.50 11.41
CA ILE A 4 -36.45 15.30 11.52
C ILE A 4 -36.07 14.34 10.39
N SER A 5 -35.52 14.93 9.32
CA SER A 5 -34.90 14.22 8.20
C SER A 5 -34.01 13.10 8.74
N LYS A 6 -34.47 11.85 8.64
CA LYS A 6 -33.66 10.66 8.87
C LYS A 6 -32.55 10.69 7.80
N LYS A 7 -31.42 11.33 8.10
CA LYS A 7 -30.21 11.24 7.26
C LYS A 7 -29.95 9.76 6.98
N LYS A 8 -30.14 9.34 5.73
CA LYS A 8 -29.90 7.96 5.28
C LYS A 8 -28.48 7.59 5.67
N LYS A 9 -28.33 6.58 6.54
CA LYS A 9 -27.01 6.04 6.88
C LYS A 9 -26.48 5.31 5.65
N VAL A 10 -25.37 5.79 5.09
CA VAL A 10 -24.69 5.11 3.98
C VAL A 10 -24.07 3.82 4.54
N THR A 11 -24.49 2.67 4.00
CA THR A 11 -24.00 1.35 4.40
C THR A 11 -23.58 0.58 3.15
N ILE A 12 -22.55 -0.24 3.29
CA ILE A 12 -22.05 -1.16 2.26
C ILE A 12 -22.15 -2.56 2.86
N LEU A 13 -23.00 -3.41 2.26
CA LEU A 13 -23.22 -4.80 2.71
C LEU A 13 -23.43 -4.92 4.23
N GLY A 14 -24.25 -4.02 4.78
CA GLY A 14 -24.64 -3.99 6.20
C GLY A 14 -23.67 -3.27 7.15
N ILE A 15 -22.53 -2.76 6.67
CA ILE A 15 -21.55 -2.03 7.49
C ILE A 15 -21.62 -0.54 7.16
N GLY A 16 -21.60 0.34 8.17
CA GLY A 16 -21.61 1.78 7.94
C GLY A 16 -20.34 2.26 7.22
N LEU A 17 -20.48 3.20 6.28
CA LEU A 17 -19.33 3.73 5.53
C LEU A 17 -18.23 4.27 6.46
N TRP A 18 -18.60 5.02 7.49
CA TRP A 18 -17.64 5.57 8.45
C TRP A 18 -16.90 4.47 9.23
N GLU A 19 -17.55 3.32 9.50
CA GLU A 19 -16.90 2.17 10.15
C GLU A 19 -15.88 1.54 9.22
N LEU A 20 -16.23 1.35 7.94
CA LEU A 20 -15.31 0.82 6.94
C LEU A 20 -14.09 1.71 6.73
N LEU A 21 -14.29 3.03 6.65
CA LEU A 21 -13.19 3.99 6.58
C LEU A 21 -12.32 3.95 7.84
N SER A 22 -12.94 3.76 9.02
CA SER A 22 -12.20 3.59 10.27
C SER A 22 -11.36 2.31 10.26
N TYR A 23 -11.92 1.19 9.80
CA TYR A 23 -11.17 -0.05 9.62
C TYR A 23 -10.02 0.13 8.64
N PHE A 24 -10.26 0.74 7.48
CA PHE A 24 -9.22 1.01 6.49
C PHE A 24 -8.03 1.76 7.11
N ILE A 25 -8.29 2.85 7.84
CA ILE A 25 -7.24 3.65 8.49
C ILE A 25 -6.50 2.82 9.55
N LEU A 26 -7.23 2.18 10.47
CA LEU A 26 -6.62 1.41 11.57
C LEU A 26 -5.77 0.25 11.05
N TYR A 27 -6.27 -0.50 10.07
CA TYR A 27 -5.55 -1.61 9.47
C TYR A 27 -4.37 -1.14 8.60
N SER A 28 -4.46 0.02 7.95
CA SER A 28 -3.32 0.61 7.23
C SER A 28 -2.17 0.98 8.17
N ILE A 29 -2.49 1.56 9.34
CA ILE A 29 -1.50 1.90 10.35
C ILE A 29 -0.90 0.62 10.98
N ALA A 30 -1.75 -0.33 11.35
CA ALA A 30 -1.28 -1.61 11.91
C ALA A 30 -0.37 -2.34 10.91
N GLY A 31 -0.75 -2.39 9.63
CA GLY A 31 0.05 -2.98 8.56
C GLY A 31 1.43 -2.34 8.42
N PHE A 32 1.51 -1.01 8.50
CA PHE A 32 2.78 -0.29 8.48
C PHE A 32 3.73 -0.76 9.59
N PHE A 33 3.22 -0.89 10.83
CA PHE A 33 4.03 -1.37 11.94
C PHE A 33 4.43 -2.84 11.78
N VAL A 34 3.50 -3.70 11.34
CA VAL A 34 3.78 -5.12 11.09
C VAL A 34 4.89 -5.27 10.06
N GLU A 35 4.81 -4.57 8.92
CA GLU A 35 5.80 -4.64 7.86
C GLU A 35 7.14 -4.05 8.28
N THR A 36 7.12 -2.99 9.09
CA THR A 36 8.34 -2.37 9.63
C THR A 36 9.07 -3.33 10.57
N ILE A 37 8.34 -3.99 11.48
CA ILE A 37 8.90 -5.01 12.37
C ILE A 37 9.40 -6.20 11.56
N PHE A 38 8.62 -6.65 10.57
CA PHE A 38 9.03 -7.70 9.65
C PHE A 38 10.34 -7.34 8.95
N ALA A 39 10.51 -6.10 8.47
CA ALA A 39 11.74 -5.64 7.85
C ALA A 39 12.94 -5.72 8.78
N ILE A 40 12.77 -5.26 10.02
CA ILE A 40 13.82 -5.28 11.04
C ILE A 40 14.22 -6.72 11.37
N VAL A 41 13.24 -7.59 11.61
CA VAL A 41 13.51 -8.99 11.99
C VAL A 41 14.09 -9.79 10.83
N ARG A 42 13.53 -9.65 9.62
CA ARG A 42 13.90 -10.47 8.47
C ARG A 42 15.15 -9.99 7.75
N TYR A 43 15.32 -8.68 7.62
CA TYR A 43 16.38 -8.07 6.84
C TYR A 43 17.39 -7.29 7.68
N GLY A 44 17.16 -7.15 8.99
CA GLY A 44 18.08 -6.41 9.86
C GLY A 44 18.12 -4.91 9.59
N VAL A 45 17.10 -4.34 8.92
CA VAL A 45 17.06 -2.92 8.55
C VAL A 45 15.75 -2.29 8.97
N PHE A 46 15.85 -1.08 9.53
CA PHE A 46 14.72 -0.20 9.72
C PHE A 46 14.56 0.64 8.46
N GLU A 47 13.68 0.19 7.57
CA GLU A 47 13.32 0.88 6.34
C GLU A 47 11.84 1.24 6.31
N SER A 48 11.47 2.12 5.37
CA SER A 48 10.08 2.51 5.18
C SER A 48 9.26 1.38 4.54
N ARG A 49 8.05 1.19 5.06
CA ARG A 49 7.05 0.21 4.57
C ARG A 49 5.68 0.83 4.27
N GLN A 50 5.62 2.16 4.23
CA GLN A 50 4.41 2.90 3.89
C GLN A 50 4.14 2.83 2.38
N SER A 51 2.87 2.90 2.02
CA SER A 51 2.38 2.89 0.64
C SER A 51 2.35 4.29 0.01
N PHE A 52 2.33 5.33 0.83
CA PHE A 52 2.23 6.73 0.39
C PHE A 52 3.42 7.57 0.88
N VAL A 53 3.59 8.79 0.37
CA VAL A 53 4.74 9.64 0.71
C VAL A 53 4.69 10.16 2.15
N TYR A 54 3.48 10.31 2.71
CA TYR A 54 3.26 10.87 4.04
C TYR A 54 2.48 9.92 4.96
N GLY A 55 2.92 9.88 6.23
CA GLY A 55 2.24 9.15 7.28
C GLY A 55 2.49 7.63 7.27
N PRO A 56 2.23 6.96 8.40
CA PRO A 56 2.53 5.55 8.61
C PRO A 56 1.41 4.65 8.04
N PHE A 57 1.11 4.76 6.75
CA PHE A 57 0.01 4.02 6.12
C PHE A 57 0.52 2.95 5.15
N CYS A 58 0.26 1.68 5.45
CA CYS A 58 0.40 0.58 4.50
C CYS A 58 -0.98 0.22 3.96
N SER A 59 -1.42 0.91 2.90
CA SER A 59 -2.82 0.90 2.44
C SER A 59 -3.29 -0.45 1.91
N ILE A 60 -2.37 -1.33 1.47
CA ILE A 60 -2.71 -2.70 1.06
C ILE A 60 -3.27 -3.52 2.23
N TYR A 61 -2.79 -3.30 3.47
CA TYR A 61 -3.35 -3.94 4.65
C TYR A 61 -4.73 -3.40 4.98
N GLY A 62 -4.92 -2.09 4.86
CA GLY A 62 -6.23 -1.44 5.01
C GLY A 62 -7.24 -2.00 4.02
N LEU A 63 -6.89 -2.00 2.73
CA LEU A 63 -7.72 -2.46 1.62
C LEU A 63 -8.03 -3.97 1.73
N GLY A 64 -7.01 -4.80 1.97
CA GLY A 64 -7.17 -6.23 2.16
C GLY A 64 -8.10 -6.55 3.34
N ALA A 65 -7.92 -5.85 4.47
CA ALA A 65 -8.76 -6.05 5.65
C ALA A 65 -10.22 -5.67 5.39
N ILE A 66 -10.52 -4.51 4.78
CA ILE A 66 -11.91 -4.12 4.52
C ILE A 66 -12.59 -5.07 3.53
N ILE A 67 -11.90 -5.50 2.48
CA ILE A 67 -12.44 -6.46 1.50
C ILE A 67 -12.74 -7.79 2.22
N MET A 68 -11.79 -8.30 3.00
CA MET A 68 -11.99 -9.52 3.79
C MET A 68 -13.14 -9.38 4.78
N ILE A 69 -13.25 -8.28 5.52
CA ILE A 69 -14.34 -8.05 6.47
C ILE A 69 -15.70 -8.05 5.76
N ILE A 70 -15.80 -7.38 4.61
CA ILE A 70 -17.03 -7.25 3.84
C ILE A 70 -17.50 -8.60 3.28
N PHE A 71 -16.60 -9.42 2.74
CA PHE A 71 -16.96 -10.67 2.07
C PHE A 71 -16.94 -11.88 3.00
N LEU A 72 -16.01 -11.94 3.97
CA LEU A 72 -15.87 -13.09 4.87
C LEU A 72 -16.85 -13.07 6.05
N GLN A 73 -17.59 -11.97 6.26
CA GLN A 73 -18.64 -11.92 7.28
C GLN A 73 -19.74 -12.97 7.06
N TYR A 74 -19.89 -13.52 5.87
CA TYR A 74 -20.86 -14.58 5.56
C TYR A 74 -20.31 -15.99 5.88
N PHE A 75 -18.99 -16.14 6.01
CA PHE A 75 -18.30 -17.41 6.23
C PHE A 75 -17.78 -17.60 7.67
N LYS A 76 -18.11 -16.66 8.57
CA LYS A 76 -17.57 -16.56 9.94
C LYS A 76 -17.86 -17.73 10.89
N LYS A 77 -18.70 -18.70 10.52
CA LYS A 77 -19.04 -19.84 11.38
C LYS A 77 -17.90 -20.87 11.43
N ASN A 78 -17.33 -21.24 10.28
CA ASN A 78 -16.32 -22.29 10.16
C ASN A 78 -14.94 -21.69 9.80
N ARG A 79 -13.87 -22.18 10.46
CA ARG A 79 -12.49 -21.76 10.16
C ARG A 79 -12.04 -22.20 8.77
N ILE A 80 -12.52 -23.36 8.31
CA ILE A 80 -12.19 -23.91 6.99
C ILE A 80 -12.76 -22.99 5.89
N THR A 81 -14.01 -22.56 6.02
CA THR A 81 -14.62 -21.63 5.04
C THR A 81 -13.96 -20.26 5.07
N LEU A 82 -13.52 -19.79 6.24
CA LEU A 82 -12.71 -18.57 6.35
C LEU A 82 -11.35 -18.71 5.68
N PHE A 83 -10.69 -19.85 5.81
CA PHE A 83 -9.41 -20.12 5.17
C PHE A 83 -9.54 -20.07 3.64
N PHE A 84 -10.45 -20.87 3.06
CA PHE A 84 -10.61 -20.91 1.61
C PHE A 84 -11.17 -19.60 1.05
N GLY A 85 -12.11 -18.96 1.77
CA GLY A 85 -12.58 -17.63 1.40
C GLY A 85 -11.45 -16.60 1.41
N GLY A 86 -10.62 -16.62 2.45
CA GLY A 86 -9.44 -15.76 2.57
C GLY A 86 -8.41 -15.99 1.48
N PHE A 87 -8.12 -17.27 1.19
CA PHE A 87 -7.23 -17.69 0.12
C PHE A 87 -7.68 -17.08 -1.21
N VAL A 88 -8.95 -17.23 -1.57
CA VAL A 88 -9.47 -16.74 -2.87
C VAL A 88 -9.57 -15.21 -2.88
N ILE A 89 -10.26 -14.61 -1.91
CA ILE A 89 -10.51 -13.17 -1.87
C ILE A 89 -9.22 -12.38 -1.70
N GLY A 90 -8.30 -12.86 -0.84
CA GLY A 90 -6.98 -12.26 -0.65
C GLY A 90 -6.14 -12.31 -1.91
N SER A 91 -6.09 -13.46 -2.59
CA SER A 91 -5.37 -13.61 -3.86
C SER A 91 -5.94 -12.71 -4.96
N ILE A 92 -7.27 -12.62 -5.10
CA ILE A 92 -7.90 -11.72 -6.07
C ILE A 92 -7.53 -10.26 -5.74
N THR A 93 -7.57 -9.89 -4.46
CA THR A 93 -7.22 -8.54 -4.02
C THR A 93 -5.76 -8.21 -4.33
N GLU A 94 -4.84 -9.10 -3.98
CA GLU A 94 -3.39 -8.94 -4.24
C GLU A 94 -3.11 -8.83 -5.75
N TYR A 95 -3.75 -9.69 -6.55
CA TYR A 95 -3.62 -9.64 -8.00
C TYR A 95 -4.09 -8.30 -8.58
N LEU A 96 -5.27 -7.82 -8.16
CA LEU A 96 -5.83 -6.56 -8.64
C LEU A 96 -4.99 -5.36 -8.19
N VAL A 97 -4.51 -5.34 -6.94
CA VAL A 97 -3.63 -4.26 -6.46
C VAL A 97 -2.33 -4.22 -7.24
N SER A 98 -1.73 -5.38 -7.51
CA SER A 98 -0.53 -5.49 -8.35
C SER A 98 -0.81 -4.98 -9.77
N LEU A 99 -1.89 -5.46 -10.41
CA LEU A 99 -2.24 -5.11 -11.78
C LEU A 99 -2.58 -3.63 -11.93
N ILE A 100 -3.46 -3.09 -11.08
CA ILE A 100 -3.88 -1.68 -11.13
C ILE A 100 -2.68 -0.78 -10.84
N GLY A 101 -1.84 -1.14 -9.86
CA GLY A 101 -0.62 -0.42 -9.56
C GLY A 101 0.31 -0.34 -10.76
N GLU A 102 0.51 -1.46 -11.46
CA GLU A 102 1.34 -1.49 -12.66
C GLU A 102 0.72 -0.72 -13.84
N LEU A 103 -0.59 -0.80 -14.05
CA LEU A 103 -1.27 -0.09 -15.13
C LEU A 103 -1.22 1.44 -14.95
N ILE A 104 -1.30 1.92 -13.71
CA ILE A 104 -1.31 3.37 -13.41
C ILE A 104 0.12 3.91 -13.26
N LEU A 105 1.00 3.16 -12.60
CA LEU A 105 2.31 3.64 -12.18
C LEU A 105 3.47 3.01 -12.96
N HIS A 106 3.21 2.04 -13.85
CA HIS A 106 4.21 1.32 -14.65
C HIS A 106 5.42 0.80 -13.85
N VAL A 107 5.23 0.53 -12.56
CA VAL A 107 6.22 0.00 -11.63
C VAL A 107 5.69 -1.30 -11.04
N LYS A 108 6.60 -2.19 -10.64
CA LYS A 108 6.25 -3.39 -9.89
C LYS A 108 6.53 -3.19 -8.40
N TRP A 109 5.58 -3.54 -7.54
CA TRP A 109 5.77 -3.50 -6.08
C TRP A 109 6.42 -4.77 -5.55
N TRP A 110 6.03 -5.92 -6.11
CA TRP A 110 6.60 -7.23 -5.85
C TRP A 110 6.61 -8.04 -7.15
N ASP A 111 7.33 -9.17 -7.13
CA ASP A 111 7.35 -10.11 -8.25
C ASP A 111 7.56 -11.53 -7.70
N TYR A 112 6.63 -12.42 -8.01
CA TYR A 112 6.60 -13.81 -7.57
C TYR A 112 6.83 -14.79 -8.73
N SER A 113 7.37 -14.34 -9.86
CA SER A 113 7.61 -15.19 -11.05
C SER A 113 8.46 -16.43 -10.76
N ASN A 114 9.33 -16.35 -9.74
CA ASN A 114 10.19 -17.45 -9.29
C ASN A 114 9.53 -18.38 -8.24
N LEU A 115 8.26 -18.16 -7.90
CA LEU A 115 7.53 -18.95 -6.93
C LEU A 115 6.54 -19.91 -7.63
N PRO A 116 6.25 -21.07 -7.02
CA PRO A 116 5.39 -22.08 -7.64
C PRO A 116 3.94 -21.59 -7.76
N LEU A 117 3.29 -22.03 -8.84
CA LEU A 117 1.90 -21.70 -9.17
C LEU A 117 1.66 -20.18 -9.14
N ASN A 118 2.63 -19.41 -9.64
CA ASN A 118 2.45 -17.98 -9.79
C ASN A 118 1.53 -17.66 -10.98
N ILE A 119 0.82 -16.55 -10.88
CA ILE A 119 0.02 -16.00 -11.98
C ILE A 119 0.59 -14.63 -12.33
N ASN A 120 1.25 -14.54 -13.48
CA ASN A 120 1.90 -13.33 -14.03
C ASN A 120 2.86 -12.66 -13.03
N GLY A 121 3.48 -13.44 -12.13
CA GLY A 121 4.32 -12.91 -11.05
C GLY A 121 3.59 -12.04 -9.99
N ARG A 122 2.25 -11.94 -10.02
CA ARG A 122 1.47 -11.06 -9.13
C ARG A 122 1.02 -11.74 -7.85
N ILE A 123 0.66 -13.01 -7.95
CA ILE A 123 0.28 -13.88 -6.82
C ILE A 123 0.96 -15.23 -6.98
N CYS A 124 1.09 -15.98 -5.89
CA CYS A 124 1.53 -17.37 -5.93
C CYS A 124 0.87 -18.18 -4.80
N PHE A 125 0.96 -19.50 -4.91
CA PHE A 125 0.28 -20.41 -3.98
C PHE A 125 0.66 -20.20 -2.51
N TYR A 126 1.94 -19.91 -2.22
CA TYR A 126 2.38 -19.67 -0.84
C TYR A 126 1.71 -18.45 -0.22
N TYR A 127 1.67 -17.31 -0.94
CA TYR A 127 1.00 -16.11 -0.45
C TYR A 127 -0.52 -16.28 -0.39
N SER A 128 -1.11 -17.05 -1.30
CA SER A 128 -2.52 -17.43 -1.21
C SER A 128 -2.84 -18.22 0.08
N ILE A 129 -1.96 -19.14 0.51
CA ILE A 129 -2.11 -19.82 1.81
C ILE A 129 -2.03 -18.82 2.95
N PHE A 130 -1.05 -17.90 2.93
CA PHE A 130 -0.92 -16.87 3.96
C PHE A 130 -2.17 -15.99 4.06
N TRP A 131 -2.80 -15.65 2.93
CA TRP A 131 -4.09 -14.94 2.92
C TRP A 131 -5.21 -15.73 3.60
N GLY A 132 -5.26 -17.06 3.40
CA GLY A 132 -6.22 -17.93 4.09
C GLY A 132 -6.02 -17.96 5.61
N ILE A 133 -4.76 -18.06 6.07
CA ILE A 133 -4.43 -18.01 7.50
C ILE A 133 -4.77 -16.63 8.08
N LEU A 134 -4.37 -15.57 7.37
CA LEU A 134 -4.61 -14.18 7.78
C LEU A 134 -6.10 -13.89 7.88
N ALA A 135 -6.93 -14.42 6.99
CA ALA A 135 -8.38 -14.29 7.06
C ALA A 135 -8.98 -14.88 8.34
N ILE A 136 -8.51 -16.06 8.80
CA ILE A 136 -8.94 -16.62 10.08
C ILE A 136 -8.54 -15.68 11.21
N PHE A 137 -7.27 -15.25 11.24
CA PHE A 137 -6.75 -14.41 12.32
C PHE A 137 -7.45 -13.05 12.37
N LEU A 138 -7.63 -12.41 11.21
CA LEU A 138 -8.37 -11.16 11.05
C LEU A 138 -9.80 -11.30 11.58
N MET A 139 -10.55 -12.29 11.10
CA MET A 139 -11.99 -12.39 11.40
C MET A 139 -12.28 -12.91 12.81
N LYS A 140 -11.44 -13.79 13.37
CA LYS A 140 -11.68 -14.43 14.68
C LYS A 140 -10.92 -13.79 15.83
N ALA A 141 -9.73 -13.23 15.59
CA ALA A 141 -8.90 -12.66 16.64
C ALA A 141 -8.86 -11.13 16.56
N ILE A 142 -8.43 -10.54 15.44
CA ILE A 142 -8.15 -9.09 15.37
C ILE A 142 -9.44 -8.27 15.33
N GLN A 143 -10.34 -8.54 14.39
CA GLN A 143 -11.55 -7.73 14.16
C GLN A 143 -12.44 -7.59 15.40
N PRO A 144 -12.65 -8.64 16.23
CA PRO A 144 -13.35 -8.48 17.50
C PRO A 144 -12.66 -7.48 18.46
N GLN A 145 -11.33 -7.46 18.53
CA GLN A 145 -10.61 -6.49 19.38
C GLN A 145 -10.69 -5.08 18.80
N VAL A 146 -10.56 -4.92 17.49
CA VAL A 146 -10.74 -3.61 16.83
C VAL A 146 -12.15 -3.06 17.09
N ARG A 147 -13.18 -3.90 17.02
CA ARG A 147 -14.55 -3.49 17.36
C ARG A 147 -14.70 -3.07 18.83
N LYS A 148 -14.07 -3.79 19.76
CA LYS A 148 -14.04 -3.39 21.18
C LYS A 148 -13.33 -2.06 21.37
N PHE A 149 -12.19 -1.86 20.72
CA PHE A 149 -11.42 -0.62 20.75
C PHE A 149 -12.25 0.57 20.22
N MET A 150 -12.92 0.42 19.07
CA MET A 150 -13.82 1.45 18.56
C MET A 150 -14.99 1.73 19.51
N ALA A 151 -15.56 0.70 20.15
CA ALA A 151 -16.62 0.88 21.13
C ALA A 151 -16.14 1.66 22.37
N LEU A 152 -14.89 1.45 22.82
CA LEU A 152 -14.28 2.23 23.90
C LEU A 152 -14.09 3.70 23.51
N ILE A 153 -13.62 3.97 22.29
CA ILE A 153 -13.50 5.33 21.75
C ILE A 153 -14.87 6.02 21.73
N LEU A 154 -15.91 5.33 21.24
CA LEU A 154 -17.27 5.86 21.16
C LEU A 154 -17.91 6.14 22.53
N ARG A 155 -17.44 5.49 23.60
CA ARG A 155 -17.86 5.79 24.97
C ARG A 155 -17.21 7.06 25.51
N LYS A 156 -16.00 7.36 25.07
CA LYS A 156 -15.21 8.51 25.55
C LYS A 156 -15.41 9.78 24.72
N PHE A 157 -15.73 9.64 23.44
CA PHE A 157 -15.83 10.76 22.50
C PHE A 157 -17.15 10.75 21.73
N ASN A 158 -17.62 11.95 21.38
CA ASN A 158 -18.84 12.12 20.59
C ASN A 158 -18.68 11.51 19.19
N LEU A 159 -19.72 10.78 18.74
CA LEU A 159 -19.74 10.14 17.42
C LEU A 159 -19.51 11.12 16.27
N SER A 160 -20.00 12.36 16.38
CA SER A 160 -19.78 13.41 15.37
C SER A 160 -18.30 13.75 15.25
N THR A 161 -17.61 13.96 16.37
CA THR A 161 -16.17 14.25 16.41
C THR A 161 -15.35 13.13 15.77
N ILE A 162 -15.66 11.87 16.11
CA ILE A 162 -14.98 10.71 15.54
C ILE A 162 -15.20 10.66 14.02
N ARG A 163 -16.43 10.84 13.54
CA ARG A 163 -16.73 10.85 12.11
C ARG A 163 -15.98 11.95 11.38
N THR A 164 -15.89 13.14 11.95
CA THR A 164 -15.11 14.24 11.37
C THR A 164 -13.63 13.90 11.29
N ILE A 165 -13.04 13.33 12.35
CA ILE A 165 -11.63 12.90 12.34
C ILE A 165 -11.39 11.84 11.25
N ILE A 166 -12.24 10.81 11.16
CA ILE A 166 -12.13 9.76 10.16
C ILE A 166 -12.27 10.33 8.75
N LEU A 167 -13.19 11.27 8.53
CA LEU A 167 -13.35 11.94 7.24
C LEU A 167 -12.10 12.75 6.87
N VAL A 168 -11.58 13.56 7.79
CA VAL A 168 -10.36 14.36 7.57
C VAL A 168 -9.16 13.46 7.27
N LEU A 169 -8.97 12.39 8.03
CA LEU A 169 -7.90 11.41 7.78
C LEU A 169 -8.08 10.68 6.44
N THR A 170 -9.31 10.35 6.07
CA THR A 170 -9.61 9.73 4.76
C THR A 170 -9.27 10.69 3.61
N ILE A 171 -9.66 11.96 3.72
CA ILE A 171 -9.33 12.99 2.73
C ILE A 171 -7.82 13.18 2.65
N PHE A 172 -7.13 13.24 3.79
CA PHE A 172 -5.67 13.30 3.85
C PHE A 172 -5.01 12.13 3.11
N ILE A 173 -5.43 10.90 3.39
CA ILE A 173 -4.90 9.71 2.71
C ILE A 173 -5.21 9.73 1.21
N ALA A 174 -6.40 10.17 0.81
CA ALA A 174 -6.76 10.27 -0.61
C ALA A 174 -5.89 11.30 -1.35
N ILE A 175 -5.66 12.47 -0.75
CA ILE A 175 -4.76 13.49 -1.29
C ILE A 175 -3.33 12.93 -1.38
N ASP A 176 -2.85 12.30 -0.31
CA ASP A 176 -1.51 11.72 -0.30
C ASP A 176 -1.34 10.57 -1.31
N CYS A 177 -2.38 9.77 -1.56
CA CYS A 177 -2.38 8.77 -2.62
C CYS A 177 -2.14 9.40 -4.00
N ILE A 178 -2.80 10.52 -4.31
CA ILE A 178 -2.62 11.25 -5.57
C ILE A 178 -1.22 11.85 -5.66
N ILE A 179 -0.76 12.49 -4.57
CA ILE A 179 0.59 13.05 -4.48
C ILE A 179 1.64 11.95 -4.66
N SER A 180 1.42 10.78 -4.07
CA SER A 180 2.31 9.62 -4.15
C SER A 180 2.38 9.07 -5.56
N ALA A 181 1.24 8.93 -6.24
CA ALA A 181 1.20 8.50 -7.63
C ALA A 181 1.98 9.47 -8.53
N TYR A 182 1.78 10.78 -8.35
CA TYR A 182 2.55 11.81 -9.05
C TYR A 182 4.05 11.69 -8.75
N ALA A 183 4.44 11.65 -7.47
CA ALA A 183 5.83 11.57 -7.05
C ALA A 183 6.54 10.32 -7.59
N ILE A 184 5.89 9.16 -7.53
CA ILE A 184 6.41 7.90 -8.08
C ILE A 184 6.60 8.02 -9.60
N ASN A 185 5.62 8.55 -10.33
CA ASN A 185 5.72 8.70 -11.78
C ASN A 185 6.86 9.64 -12.17
N MET A 186 7.00 10.78 -11.49
CA MET A 186 8.07 11.74 -11.74
C MET A 186 9.45 11.16 -11.41
N PHE A 187 9.56 10.42 -10.31
CA PHE A 187 10.78 9.72 -9.94
C PHE A 187 11.15 8.65 -10.97
N ARG A 188 10.18 7.84 -11.40
CA ARG A 188 10.33 6.82 -12.44
C ARG A 188 10.87 7.42 -13.73
N ILE A 189 10.21 8.46 -14.25
CA ILE A 189 10.62 9.16 -15.49
C ILE A 189 12.07 9.65 -15.39
N ARG A 190 12.42 10.28 -14.26
CA ARG A 190 13.78 10.77 -14.02
C ARG A 190 14.81 9.65 -13.99
N MET A 191 14.54 8.56 -13.26
CA MET A 191 15.46 7.43 -13.15
C MET A 191 15.68 6.74 -14.51
N ILE A 192 14.62 6.58 -15.30
CA ILE A 192 14.71 6.00 -16.65
C ILE A 192 15.54 6.90 -17.57
N ALA A 193 15.26 8.21 -17.58
CA ALA A 193 15.91 9.13 -18.50
C ALA A 193 17.40 9.37 -18.18
N ILE A 194 17.78 9.44 -16.89
CA ILE A 194 19.18 9.66 -16.49
C ILE A 194 20.03 8.40 -16.69
N ASN A 195 19.46 7.20 -16.48
CA ASN A 195 20.19 5.93 -16.56
C ASN A 195 19.96 5.19 -17.88
N ASP A 196 19.30 5.82 -18.84
CA ASP A 196 19.05 5.31 -20.19
C ASP A 196 18.37 3.90 -20.23
N LEU A 197 17.47 3.63 -19.27
CA LEU A 197 16.89 2.29 -19.09
C LEU A 197 16.07 1.86 -20.32
N ASN A 198 16.26 0.61 -20.77
CA ASN A 198 15.55 0.04 -21.92
C ASN A 198 14.13 -0.42 -21.54
N VAL A 199 13.17 0.50 -21.62
CA VAL A 199 11.74 0.28 -21.29
C VAL A 199 10.84 0.65 -22.47
N ALA A 200 9.57 0.22 -22.42
CA ALA A 200 8.57 0.66 -23.40
C ALA A 200 8.42 2.19 -23.38
N HIS A 201 8.25 2.79 -24.57
CA HIS A 201 8.09 4.25 -24.76
C HIS A 201 9.25 5.08 -24.19
N LYS A 202 10.48 4.54 -24.20
CA LYS A 202 11.69 5.21 -23.69
C LYS A 202 11.87 6.63 -24.24
N ASP A 203 11.77 6.81 -25.55
CA ASP A 203 11.99 8.11 -26.19
C ASP A 203 10.96 9.16 -25.74
N GLU A 204 9.69 8.76 -25.62
CA GLU A 204 8.61 9.60 -25.08
C GLU A 204 8.88 9.99 -23.61
N ILE A 205 9.38 9.05 -22.81
CA ILE A 205 9.76 9.29 -21.40
C ILE A 205 10.92 10.29 -21.32
N ILE A 206 11.93 10.17 -22.18
CA ILE A 206 13.07 11.10 -22.24
C ILE A 206 12.59 12.51 -22.64
N GLU A 207 11.75 12.62 -23.67
CA GLU A 207 11.17 13.90 -24.08
C GLU A 207 10.33 14.53 -22.97
N LEU A 208 9.51 13.72 -22.29
CA LEU A 208 8.70 14.17 -21.17
C LEU A 208 9.57 14.66 -20.01
N ASN A 209 10.66 13.98 -19.69
CA ASN A 209 11.63 14.41 -18.67
C ASN A 209 12.24 15.78 -19.02
N LEU A 210 12.61 16.00 -20.28
CA LEU A 210 13.13 17.30 -20.74
C LEU A 210 12.10 18.43 -20.61
N LYS A 211 10.82 18.17 -20.95
CA LYS A 211 9.74 19.14 -20.79
C LYS A 211 9.49 19.46 -19.31
N LEU A 212 9.45 18.43 -18.47
CA LEU A 212 9.23 18.55 -17.03
C LEU A 212 10.35 19.34 -16.35
N ASN A 213 11.61 19.11 -16.70
CA ASN A 213 12.76 19.85 -16.14
C ASN A 213 12.75 21.35 -16.51
N LYS A 214 12.07 21.74 -17.60
CA LYS A 214 11.86 23.17 -17.92
C LYS A 214 10.82 23.84 -17.02
N SER A 215 9.93 23.08 -16.39
CA SER A 215 8.91 23.62 -15.48
C SER A 215 9.52 23.97 -14.13
N LYS A 216 9.43 25.26 -13.77
CA LYS A 216 9.88 25.77 -12.45
C LYS A 216 9.14 25.09 -11.30
N ILE A 217 7.83 24.87 -11.45
CA ILE A 217 7.00 24.22 -10.43
C ILE A 217 7.45 22.77 -10.22
N HIS A 218 7.63 22.03 -11.31
CA HIS A 218 8.08 20.64 -11.23
C HIS A 218 9.46 20.51 -10.58
N SER A 219 10.40 21.36 -11.00
CA SER A 219 11.75 21.41 -10.42
C SER A 219 11.72 21.75 -8.93
N PHE A 220 10.87 22.71 -8.54
CA PHE A 220 10.64 23.05 -7.13
C PHE A 220 10.08 21.86 -6.34
N LEU A 221 9.05 21.18 -6.86
CA LEU A 221 8.44 20.02 -6.20
C LEU A 221 9.44 18.88 -6.00
N ILE A 222 10.26 18.57 -7.00
CA ILE A 222 11.32 17.56 -6.86
C ILE A 222 12.32 17.99 -5.81
N HIS A 223 12.86 19.21 -5.91
CA HIS A 223 13.95 19.62 -5.03
C HIS A 223 13.56 19.59 -3.55
N TYR A 224 12.37 20.12 -3.22
CA TYR A 224 11.94 20.28 -1.84
C TYR A 224 11.13 19.09 -1.30
N PHE A 225 10.29 18.45 -2.12
CA PHE A 225 9.34 17.43 -1.64
C PHE A 225 9.65 16.01 -2.11
N PHE A 226 10.14 15.83 -3.35
CA PHE A 226 10.30 14.51 -3.98
C PHE A 226 11.72 14.25 -4.51
N ASN A 227 12.72 14.68 -3.74
CA ASN A 227 14.12 14.45 -4.09
C ASN A 227 14.46 12.96 -3.98
N ASP A 228 15.55 12.55 -4.64
CA ASP A 228 15.92 11.13 -4.75
C ASP A 228 16.09 10.47 -3.39
N LYS A 229 16.66 11.18 -2.41
CA LYS A 229 16.82 10.67 -1.04
C LYS A 229 15.48 10.39 -0.37
N LYS A 230 14.50 11.29 -0.51
CA LYS A 230 13.15 11.09 0.02
C LYS A 230 12.46 9.91 -0.70
N MET A 231 12.57 9.83 -2.03
CA MET A 231 11.93 8.76 -2.80
C MET A 231 12.51 7.38 -2.48
N ILE A 232 13.84 7.24 -2.47
CA ILE A 232 14.52 5.98 -2.13
C ILE A 232 14.25 5.54 -0.69
N ARG A 233 14.22 6.46 0.27
CA ARG A 233 13.88 6.12 1.66
C ARG A 233 12.41 5.77 1.84
N THR A 234 11.52 6.38 1.07
CA THR A 234 10.08 6.11 1.15
C THR A 234 9.73 4.78 0.49
N TYR A 235 10.30 4.52 -0.69
CA TYR A 235 10.03 3.35 -1.53
C TYR A 235 11.31 2.57 -1.85
N PRO A 236 11.96 1.96 -0.85
CA PRO A 236 13.26 1.30 -1.01
C PRO A 236 13.22 0.06 -1.93
N ASN A 237 12.04 -0.51 -2.14
CA ASN A 237 11.83 -1.71 -2.94
C ASN A 237 11.15 -1.43 -4.30
N LEU A 238 11.05 -0.16 -4.70
CA LEU A 238 10.47 0.23 -5.97
C LEU A 238 11.37 -0.21 -7.13
N LYS A 239 10.76 -0.82 -8.14
CA LYS A 239 11.48 -1.47 -9.25
C LYS A 239 10.74 -1.32 -10.57
N GLN A 240 11.54 -1.35 -11.65
CA GLN A 240 11.12 -1.27 -13.04
C GLN A 240 11.53 -2.55 -13.76
N GLU A 241 10.62 -3.10 -14.56
CA GLU A 241 10.94 -4.15 -15.52
C GLU A 241 11.36 -3.53 -16.86
N LYS A 242 12.46 -4.03 -17.43
CA LYS A 242 12.93 -3.69 -18.77
C LYS A 242 12.26 -4.56 -19.84
N LEU A 243 12.43 -4.19 -21.10
CA LEU A 243 11.90 -4.97 -22.24
C LEU A 243 12.44 -6.40 -22.32
N ASP A 244 13.63 -6.66 -21.80
CA ASP A 244 14.24 -7.99 -21.72
C ASP A 244 13.75 -8.83 -20.52
N GLY A 245 12.79 -8.31 -19.73
CA GLY A 245 12.26 -8.95 -18.53
C GLY A 245 13.15 -8.77 -17.29
N THR A 246 14.31 -8.10 -17.40
CA THR A 246 15.18 -7.86 -16.24
C THR A 246 14.57 -6.80 -15.32
N ILE A 247 14.66 -7.09 -14.02
CA ILE A 247 14.15 -6.20 -12.96
C ILE A 247 15.29 -5.32 -12.44
N VAL A 248 15.08 -4.01 -12.45
CA VAL A 248 15.98 -3.01 -11.88
C VAL A 248 15.33 -2.33 -10.69
N TYR A 249 15.99 -2.38 -9.53
CA TYR A 249 15.59 -1.60 -8.38
C TYR A 249 16.15 -0.18 -8.48
N PHE A 250 15.31 0.83 -8.23
CA PHE A 250 15.76 2.23 -8.35
C PHE A 250 16.84 2.60 -7.32
N LYS A 251 16.85 1.96 -6.16
CA LYS A 251 17.92 2.15 -5.16
C LYS A 251 19.30 1.76 -5.69
N ASP A 252 19.39 0.80 -6.62
CA ASP A 252 20.66 0.32 -7.16
C ASP A 252 21.24 1.30 -8.20
N LEU A 253 20.41 2.20 -8.73
CA LEU A 253 20.82 3.29 -9.63
C LEU A 253 21.38 4.50 -8.86
N LEU A 254 21.23 4.52 -7.53
CA LEU A 254 21.61 5.64 -6.66
C LEU A 254 22.40 5.13 -5.44
N PRO A 255 23.60 4.57 -5.64
CA PRO A 255 24.35 3.85 -4.60
C PRO A 255 24.73 4.70 -3.39
N ASP A 256 24.84 6.03 -3.57
CA ASP A 256 25.18 6.98 -2.50
C ASP A 256 24.03 7.20 -1.50
N ILE A 257 22.81 6.77 -1.86
CA ILE A 257 21.60 6.99 -1.06
C ILE A 257 21.23 5.72 -0.31
N LYS A 258 21.31 5.78 1.02
CA LYS A 258 20.88 4.67 1.89
C LYS A 258 19.33 4.52 1.84
N PRO A 259 18.79 3.35 1.47
CA PRO A 259 17.34 3.09 1.39
C PRO A 259 16.69 2.85 2.76
N TYR A 260 17.47 2.80 3.83
CA TYR A 260 17.03 2.57 5.20
C TYR A 260 17.35 3.75 6.12
N TYR A 261 16.64 3.83 7.23
CA TYR A 261 16.93 4.75 8.34
C TYR A 261 18.07 4.24 9.20
N TYR A 262 18.07 2.93 9.48
CA TYR A 262 19.10 2.27 10.29
C TYR A 262 19.31 0.81 9.84
N LYS A 263 20.54 0.30 9.93
CA LYS A 263 20.90 -1.09 9.62
C LYS A 263 21.54 -1.72 10.85
N PHE A 264 20.88 -2.73 11.41
CA PHE A 264 21.28 -3.43 12.65
C PHE A 264 22.29 -4.54 12.41
N VAL A 265 22.30 -5.13 11.21
CA VAL A 265 23.17 -6.27 10.87
C VAL A 265 23.99 -5.93 9.64
N ALA A 266 25.29 -6.26 9.64
CA ALA A 266 26.20 -5.93 8.52
C ALA A 266 25.82 -6.66 7.22
N LYS A 267 25.25 -7.86 7.32
CA LYS A 267 24.88 -8.71 6.19
C LYS A 267 23.82 -8.03 5.32
N ASP A 268 24.07 -7.93 4.02
CA ASP A 268 23.06 -7.48 3.06
C ASP A 268 22.10 -8.61 2.76
N PHE A 269 20.87 -8.50 3.26
CA PHE A 269 19.80 -9.46 2.97
C PHE A 269 19.00 -9.13 1.70
N TYR A 270 19.44 -8.14 0.92
CA TYR A 270 18.88 -7.80 -0.40
C TYR A 270 19.57 -8.55 -1.56
N LYS A 271 20.56 -9.38 -1.27
CA LYS A 271 21.25 -10.24 -2.23
C LYS A 271 20.99 -11.70 -1.88
#